data_AF-A0A2G1X2R3-F1
#
_entry.id   AF-A0A2G1X2R3-F1
#
_cell.length_a   1.000
_cell.length_b   1.000
_cell.length_c   1.000
_cell.angle_alpha   90.00
_cell.angle_beta   90.00
_cell.angle_gamma   90.00
#
_symmetry.space_group_name_H-M   'P 1'
#
loop_
_entity.id
_entity.type
_entity.pdbx_description
1 polymer ?
#
loop_
_entity_poly.entity_id
_entity_poly.type
_entity_poly.pdbx_seq_one_letter_code
_entity_poly.pdbx_strand_id
1 'polypeptide(L)'
;ELAAADSPPTTDDEIDVSGETGSTDGPDNRRLEPIKNHIAGTIRRGDIDGDPDSTVAVFPTRESGLSFLKENEAWGFVRVGREFDYVAMYVTGGVRQVKYIAEVERVVSPEQADLMREPLEYKNRGAIADDKKVIIFKPGSLYELEDPVPYETRYPQALRYTTLGEL
;
A
#
# COMPACT_ATOMS: atom_id res chain seq x y z
N GLU A 1 -7.73 41.32 47.79
CA GLU A 1 -7.91 39.87 47.98
C GLU A 1 -8.68 39.36 46.77
N LEU A 2 -8.00 38.63 45.89
CA LEU A 2 -8.51 38.18 44.60
C LEU A 2 -9.09 36.78 44.77
N ALA A 3 -10.37 36.62 44.43
CA ALA A 3 -11.05 35.32 44.45
C ALA A 3 -11.00 34.67 43.07
N ALA A 4 -10.59 33.39 43.07
CA ALA A 4 -10.94 32.30 42.17
C ALA A 4 -10.85 32.51 40.64
N ALA A 5 -9.84 31.89 40.03
CA ALA A 5 -9.97 31.13 38.78
C ALA A 5 -8.67 30.35 38.57
N ASP A 6 -8.73 29.01 38.64
CA ASP A 6 -8.04 28.13 37.68
C ASP A 6 -8.56 26.69 37.85
N SER A 7 -9.63 26.40 37.13
CA SER A 7 -9.98 25.01 36.82
C SER A 7 -9.05 24.56 35.69
N PRO A 8 -8.35 23.42 35.79
CA PRO A 8 -7.69 22.85 34.61
C PRO A 8 -8.78 22.16 33.77
N PRO A 9 -8.74 22.30 32.44
CA PRO A 9 -8.90 21.05 31.70
C PRO A 9 -8.06 20.98 30.41
N THR A 10 -7.56 19.76 30.16
CA THR A 10 -7.28 19.14 28.84
C THR A 10 -6.37 19.97 27.93
N THR A 11 -5.05 19.78 27.93
CA THR A 11 -4.40 18.71 27.14
C THR A 11 -5.27 18.27 25.97
N ASP A 12 -5.36 19.12 24.96
CA ASP A 12 -5.61 18.73 23.59
C ASP A 12 -4.27 18.27 22.99
N ASP A 13 -3.72 17.18 23.57
CA ASP A 13 -2.91 16.27 22.77
C ASP A 13 -3.96 15.50 21.98
N GLU A 14 -4.34 16.04 20.83
CA GLU A 14 -4.94 15.25 19.77
C GLU A 14 -3.90 14.18 19.46
N ILE A 15 -4.08 13.03 20.09
CA ILE A 15 -3.32 11.82 19.79
C ILE A 15 -3.73 11.49 18.36
N ASP A 16 -2.94 11.93 17.38
CA ASP A 16 -3.00 11.49 16.00
C ASP A 16 -2.58 10.02 15.96
N VAL A 17 -3.47 9.14 16.43
CA VAL A 17 -3.45 7.72 16.13
C VAL A 17 -4.20 7.54 14.81
N SER A 18 -3.76 8.26 13.78
CA SER A 18 -4.21 8.04 12.41
C SER A 18 -3.53 6.77 11.88
N GLY A 19 -4.18 5.64 12.19
CA GLY A 19 -3.93 4.28 11.70
C GLY A 19 -2.79 4.11 10.71
N GLU A 20 -1.62 3.70 11.23
CA GLU A 20 -0.46 3.28 10.45
C GLU A 20 -0.69 1.87 9.86
N THR A 21 -1.78 1.70 9.11
CA THR A 21 -2.21 0.44 8.49
C THR A 21 -1.87 0.45 7.00
N GLY A 22 -0.63 0.09 6.68
CA GLY A 22 -0.24 -0.51 5.39
C GLY A 22 -0.41 0.34 4.11
N SER A 23 -0.65 1.64 4.20
CA SER A 23 -0.73 2.52 3.03
C SER A 23 0.57 3.29 2.84
N THR A 24 1.16 3.28 1.65
CA THR A 24 2.23 4.21 1.27
C THR A 24 1.74 5.65 1.13
N ASP A 25 0.47 5.95 1.42
CA ASP A 25 -0.19 7.23 1.13
C ASP A 25 -0.45 8.12 2.35
N GLY A 26 0.43 8.03 3.36
CA GLY A 26 0.48 9.01 4.45
C GLY A 26 0.65 10.46 3.95
N PRO A 27 0.31 11.46 4.78
CA PRO A 27 0.27 12.89 4.41
C PRO A 27 1.59 13.44 3.85
N ASP A 28 2.71 12.77 4.13
CA ASP A 28 4.05 13.10 3.63
C ASP A 28 4.36 12.62 2.20
N ASN A 29 3.43 11.94 1.51
CA ASN A 29 3.70 11.49 0.15
C ASN A 29 3.67 12.67 -0.82
N ARG A 30 4.84 13.10 -1.30
CA ARG A 30 4.92 14.01 -2.45
C ARG A 30 4.32 13.30 -3.66
N ARG A 31 3.51 13.99 -4.44
CA ARG A 31 3.00 13.46 -5.72
C ARG A 31 4.14 13.43 -6.72
N LEU A 32 4.92 12.35 -6.69
CA LEU A 32 6.01 12.11 -7.61
C LEU A 32 5.44 11.51 -8.90
N GLU A 33 5.96 11.92 -10.05
CA GLU A 33 5.74 11.17 -11.30
C GLU A 33 6.74 10.00 -11.36
N PRO A 34 6.33 8.82 -11.85
CA PRO A 34 7.23 7.67 -11.96
C PRO A 34 8.29 7.92 -13.04
N ILE A 35 9.57 7.64 -12.74
CA ILE A 35 10.71 7.68 -13.67
C ILE A 35 10.49 6.66 -14.79
N LYS A 36 9.96 5.48 -14.42
CA LYS A 36 9.66 4.40 -15.34
C LYS A 36 8.31 3.76 -14.98
N ASN A 37 7.59 3.30 -15.97
CA ASN A 37 6.37 2.53 -15.78
C ASN A 37 6.63 1.07 -16.14
N HIS A 38 6.56 0.20 -15.14
CA HIS A 38 6.78 -1.23 -15.26
C HIS A 38 5.49 -2.06 -15.34
N ILE A 39 4.33 -1.44 -15.54
CA ILE A 39 3.10 -2.20 -15.82
C ILE A 39 3.32 -3.02 -17.10
N ALA A 40 3.24 -4.34 -16.97
CA ALA A 40 3.45 -5.30 -18.06
C ALA A 40 2.30 -5.30 -19.07
N GLY A 41 1.13 -4.79 -18.69
CA GLY A 41 -0.03 -4.64 -19.54
C GLY A 41 -1.31 -4.68 -18.72
N THR A 42 -2.40 -5.02 -19.40
CA THR A 42 -3.69 -5.29 -18.78
C THR A 42 -3.97 -6.80 -18.78
N ILE A 43 -4.64 -7.30 -17.75
CA ILE A 43 -5.02 -8.71 -17.63
C ILE A 43 -6.43 -8.85 -17.05
N ARG A 44 -7.18 -9.89 -17.44
CA ARG A 44 -8.42 -10.24 -16.75
C ARG A 44 -8.15 -11.05 -15.50
N ARG A 45 -9.03 -10.97 -14.51
CA ARG A 45 -8.86 -11.76 -13.27
C ARG A 45 -8.79 -13.27 -13.55
N GLY A 46 -9.61 -13.77 -14.47
CA GLY A 46 -9.61 -15.18 -14.87
C GLY A 46 -8.43 -15.64 -15.72
N ASP A 47 -7.60 -14.70 -16.21
CA ASP A 47 -6.42 -15.00 -17.03
C ASP A 47 -5.11 -14.95 -16.21
N ILE A 48 -5.18 -14.66 -14.91
CA ILE A 48 -4.01 -14.66 -14.03
C ILE A 48 -3.56 -16.10 -13.82
N ASP A 49 -2.32 -16.40 -14.25
CA ASP A 49 -1.70 -17.69 -14.02
C ASP A 49 -1.37 -17.87 -12.53
N GLY A 50 -1.78 -19.00 -11.95
CA GLY A 50 -1.57 -19.29 -10.55
C GLY A 50 -2.55 -20.33 -9.99
N ASP A 51 -2.26 -20.77 -8.77
CA ASP A 51 -3.18 -21.62 -8.01
C ASP A 51 -4.32 -20.77 -7.44
N PRO A 52 -5.61 -21.16 -7.62
CA PRO A 52 -6.75 -20.36 -7.16
C PRO A 52 -6.80 -20.20 -5.64
N ASP A 53 -6.19 -21.08 -4.86
CA ASP A 53 -6.10 -21.00 -3.40
C ASP A 53 -4.88 -20.15 -2.94
N SER A 54 -4.07 -19.63 -3.87
CA SER A 54 -2.96 -18.72 -3.56
C SER A 54 -3.42 -17.49 -2.80
N THR A 55 -2.65 -17.07 -1.81
CA THR A 55 -3.03 -15.95 -0.94
C THR A 55 -2.75 -14.62 -1.62
N VAL A 56 -3.76 -13.76 -1.70
CA VAL A 56 -3.66 -12.39 -2.20
C VAL A 56 -3.77 -11.41 -1.04
N ALA A 57 -2.76 -10.55 -0.88
CA ALA A 57 -2.76 -9.42 0.04
C ALA A 57 -3.28 -8.14 -0.64
N VAL A 58 -4.43 -7.64 -0.19
CA VAL A 58 -5.09 -6.45 -0.75
C VAL A 58 -4.71 -5.20 0.06
N PHE A 59 -3.88 -4.35 -0.51
CA PHE A 59 -3.44 -3.10 0.11
C PHE A 59 -4.26 -1.91 -0.38
N PRO A 60 -4.76 -1.06 0.53
CA PRO A 60 -5.32 0.23 0.14
C PRO A 60 -4.20 1.19 -0.28
N THR A 61 -4.42 1.92 -1.38
CA THR A 61 -3.54 2.97 -1.90
C THR A 61 -4.37 4.14 -2.40
N ARG A 62 -3.84 5.37 -2.37
CA ARG A 62 -4.36 6.49 -3.17
C ARG A 62 -3.64 6.51 -4.52
N GLU A 63 -4.05 7.42 -5.39
CA GLU A 63 -3.42 7.60 -6.69
C GLU A 63 -1.94 8.04 -6.58
N SER A 64 -1.56 8.71 -5.49
CA SER A 64 -0.17 9.13 -5.24
C SER A 64 0.78 7.95 -4.95
N GLY A 65 0.32 6.87 -4.33
CA GLY A 65 1.10 5.65 -4.12
C GLY A 65 1.37 4.85 -5.40
N LEU A 66 0.57 5.06 -6.45
CA LEU A 66 0.72 4.34 -7.71
C LEU A 66 2.04 4.65 -8.43
N SER A 67 2.63 5.82 -8.21
CA SER A 67 3.94 6.15 -8.78
C SER A 67 5.03 5.25 -8.22
N PHE A 68 5.02 4.97 -6.92
CA PHE A 68 5.96 4.02 -6.29
C PHE A 68 5.79 2.61 -6.87
N LEU A 69 4.53 2.16 -6.96
CA LEU A 69 4.17 0.84 -7.50
C LEU A 69 4.70 0.63 -8.92
N LYS A 70 4.39 1.59 -9.82
CA LYS A 70 4.74 1.51 -11.25
C LYS A 70 6.23 1.65 -11.50
N GLU A 71 6.94 2.40 -10.66
CA GLU A 71 8.36 2.67 -10.82
C GLU A 71 9.23 1.51 -10.33
N ASN A 72 8.84 0.87 -9.22
CA ASN A 72 9.70 -0.10 -8.54
C ASN A 72 9.27 -1.56 -8.71
N GLU A 73 8.11 -1.84 -9.32
CA GLU A 73 7.48 -3.17 -9.25
C GLU A 73 7.46 -3.70 -7.80
N ALA A 74 7.07 -2.81 -6.88
CA ALA A 74 7.14 -3.09 -5.46
C ALA A 74 6.05 -2.35 -4.68
N TRP A 75 5.78 -2.85 -3.48
CA TRP A 75 4.95 -2.15 -2.49
C TRP A 75 5.68 -1.97 -1.16
N GLY A 76 5.92 -0.71 -0.80
CA GLY A 76 6.89 -0.35 0.23
C GLY A 76 6.29 0.12 1.54
N PHE A 77 7.12 0.16 2.57
CA PHE A 77 6.85 0.81 3.86
C PHE A 77 5.60 0.28 4.59
N VAL A 78 5.33 -1.03 4.43
CA VAL A 78 4.19 -1.69 5.05
C VAL A 78 4.62 -2.68 6.13
N ARG A 79 3.72 -2.94 7.08
CA ARG A 79 3.86 -4.07 7.98
C ARG A 79 3.29 -5.31 7.32
N VAL A 80 4.07 -6.38 7.30
CA VAL A 80 3.67 -7.70 6.79
C VAL A 80 3.54 -8.64 7.97
N GLY A 81 2.33 -9.15 8.22
CA GLY A 81 2.03 -10.03 9.34
C GLY A 81 1.88 -11.51 8.99
N ARG A 82 1.81 -11.84 7.69
CA ARG A 82 1.72 -13.20 7.15
C ARG A 82 2.24 -13.23 5.72
N GLU A 83 2.58 -14.42 5.25
CA GLU A 83 3.01 -14.66 3.88
C GLU A 83 1.81 -14.58 2.91
N PHE A 84 2.10 -14.23 1.66
CA PHE A 84 1.15 -14.11 0.56
C PHE A 84 1.90 -14.20 -0.76
N ASP A 85 1.25 -14.80 -1.74
CA ASP A 85 1.80 -15.11 -3.06
C ASP A 85 1.58 -13.94 -4.04
N TYR A 86 0.48 -13.20 -3.86
CA TYR A 86 0.10 -12.09 -4.70
C TYR A 86 -0.21 -10.85 -3.87
N VAL A 87 -0.05 -9.70 -4.52
CA VAL A 87 -0.44 -8.40 -3.99
C VAL A 87 -1.43 -7.77 -4.93
N ALA A 88 -2.55 -7.29 -4.38
CA ALA A 88 -3.56 -6.53 -5.10
C ALA A 88 -3.69 -5.12 -4.52
N MET A 89 -3.88 -4.13 -5.40
CA MET A 89 -3.99 -2.73 -5.01
C MET A 89 -5.42 -2.25 -5.10
N TYR A 90 -6.00 -1.95 -3.94
CA TYR A 90 -7.27 -1.26 -3.84
C TYR A 90 -7.04 0.27 -3.93
N VAL A 91 -7.39 0.84 -5.09
CA VAL A 91 -7.23 2.27 -5.33
C VAL A 91 -8.40 3.03 -4.71
N THR A 92 -8.13 3.60 -3.54
CA THR A 92 -9.01 4.49 -2.79
C THR A 92 -9.19 5.84 -3.51
N GLY A 93 -10.29 6.55 -3.23
CA GLY A 93 -10.62 7.83 -3.87
C GLY A 93 -11.87 7.74 -4.73
N GLY A 94 -11.77 8.24 -5.98
CA GLY A 94 -12.91 8.34 -6.91
C GLY A 94 -13.42 6.99 -7.43
N VAL A 95 -12.53 6.03 -7.67
CA VAL A 95 -12.86 4.75 -8.35
C VAL A 95 -13.16 3.58 -7.40
N ARG A 96 -12.55 3.54 -6.21
CA ARG A 96 -12.82 2.55 -5.14
C ARG A 96 -12.87 1.10 -5.63
N GLN A 97 -11.80 0.67 -6.28
CA GLN A 97 -11.73 -0.64 -6.90
C GLN A 97 -10.33 -1.25 -6.81
N VAL A 98 -10.24 -2.57 -6.84
CA VAL A 98 -8.97 -3.27 -7.03
C VAL A 98 -8.55 -3.11 -8.49
N LYS A 99 -7.39 -2.48 -8.73
CA LYS A 99 -6.93 -2.15 -10.09
C LYS A 99 -5.65 -2.82 -10.52
N TYR A 100 -4.77 -3.14 -9.57
CA TYR A 100 -3.47 -3.71 -9.91
C TYR A 100 -3.28 -5.00 -9.17
N ILE A 101 -2.58 -5.94 -9.80
CA ILE A 101 -2.13 -7.18 -9.20
C ILE A 101 -0.69 -7.47 -9.62
N ALA A 102 0.07 -8.07 -8.72
CA ALA A 102 1.41 -8.56 -9.00
C ALA A 102 1.72 -9.81 -8.19
N GLU A 103 2.59 -10.67 -8.72
CA GLU A 103 3.10 -11.83 -7.99
C GLU A 103 4.29 -11.40 -7.12
N VAL A 104 4.34 -11.88 -5.88
CA VAL A 104 5.41 -11.57 -4.94
C VAL A 104 6.65 -12.40 -5.26
N GLU A 105 7.79 -11.73 -5.39
CA GLU A 105 9.10 -12.41 -5.43
C GLU A 105 9.63 -12.61 -4.01
N ARG A 106 9.64 -11.54 -3.21
CA ARG A 106 10.18 -11.54 -1.84
C ARG A 106 9.77 -10.32 -1.04
N VAL A 107 9.86 -10.44 0.28
CA VAL A 107 9.64 -9.34 1.23
C VAL A 107 10.95 -9.04 1.95
N VAL A 108 11.42 -7.80 1.86
CA VAL A 108 12.73 -7.37 2.37
C VAL A 108 12.63 -6.10 3.22
N SER A 109 13.68 -5.79 3.98
CA SER A 109 13.78 -4.49 4.67
C SER A 109 14.05 -3.37 3.65
N PRO A 110 13.68 -2.09 3.95
CA PRO A 110 13.87 -0.97 3.03
C PRO A 110 15.30 -0.77 2.54
N GLU A 111 16.31 -1.06 3.38
CA GLU A 111 17.73 -0.97 3.03
C GLU A 111 18.20 -2.06 2.06
N GLN A 112 17.46 -3.16 1.97
CA GLN A 112 17.76 -4.29 1.08
C GLN A 112 16.93 -4.24 -0.21
N ALA A 113 15.99 -3.30 -0.31
CA ALA A 113 15.17 -3.11 -1.49
C ALA A 113 15.96 -2.33 -2.54
N ASP A 114 16.07 -2.89 -3.74
CA ASP A 114 16.70 -2.25 -4.89
C ASP A 114 15.70 -1.27 -5.53
N LEU A 115 15.42 -0.17 -4.82
CA LEU A 115 14.50 0.87 -5.27
C LEU A 115 15.17 1.82 -6.25
N MET A 116 14.39 2.34 -7.20
CA MET A 116 14.85 3.31 -8.20
C MET A 116 15.26 4.66 -7.59
N ARG A 117 14.75 4.97 -6.40
CA ARG A 117 15.13 6.16 -5.61
C ARG A 117 15.45 5.75 -4.19
N GLU A 118 16.15 6.62 -3.48
CA GLU A 118 16.39 6.36 -2.06
C GLU A 118 15.05 6.32 -1.30
N PRO A 119 14.89 5.41 -0.31
CA PRO A 119 13.68 5.31 0.50
C PRO A 119 13.21 6.66 1.07
N LEU A 120 14.16 7.52 1.45
CA LEU A 120 13.91 8.86 2.01
C LEU A 120 13.33 9.87 1.00
N GLU A 121 13.43 9.59 -0.30
CA GLU A 121 12.77 10.40 -1.33
C GLU A 121 11.28 10.13 -1.41
N TYR A 122 10.84 8.91 -1.05
CA TYR A 122 9.43 8.54 -1.00
C TYR A 122 8.79 8.88 0.35
N LYS A 123 9.52 8.69 1.45
CA LYS A 123 8.98 8.79 2.81
C LYS A 123 9.98 9.41 3.78
N ASN A 124 9.48 10.17 4.75
CA ASN A 124 10.31 10.60 5.88
C ASN A 124 10.76 9.39 6.70
N ARG A 125 11.91 9.53 7.39
CA ARG A 125 12.52 8.46 8.21
C ARG A 125 11.53 7.79 9.18
N GLY A 126 10.61 8.54 9.79
CA GLY A 126 9.59 7.99 10.69
C GLY A 126 8.63 7.00 10.02
N ALA A 127 8.33 7.19 8.73
CA ALA A 127 7.49 6.29 7.95
C ALA A 127 8.27 5.08 7.38
N ILE A 128 9.60 5.04 7.58
CA ILE A 128 10.52 3.96 7.22
C ILE A 128 11.08 3.34 8.51
N ALA A 129 10.21 3.10 9.50
CA ALA A 129 10.59 2.45 10.74
C ALA A 129 11.17 1.04 10.47
N ASP A 130 11.97 0.53 11.41
CA ASP A 130 12.71 -0.74 11.31
C ASP A 130 11.79 -1.96 11.04
N ASP A 131 10.55 -1.88 11.52
CA ASP A 131 9.54 -2.93 11.33
C ASP A 131 8.89 -2.94 9.94
N LYS A 132 9.13 -1.89 9.13
CA LYS A 132 8.56 -1.76 7.80
C LYS A 132 9.28 -2.65 6.81
N LYS A 133 8.51 -3.12 5.82
CA LYS A 133 8.99 -3.98 4.75
C LYS A 133 8.65 -3.41 3.39
N VAL A 134 9.43 -3.83 2.40
CA VAL A 134 9.18 -3.63 0.99
C VAL A 134 8.94 -4.99 0.37
N ILE A 135 7.80 -5.11 -0.31
CA ILE A 135 7.40 -6.29 -1.06
C ILE A 135 7.88 -6.08 -2.49
N ILE A 136 8.81 -6.90 -2.95
CA ILE A 136 9.33 -6.89 -4.31
C ILE A 136 8.51 -7.88 -5.13
N PHE A 137 7.99 -7.43 -6.27
CA PHE A 137 7.25 -8.28 -7.18
C PHE A 137 8.17 -8.99 -8.16
N LYS A 138 7.70 -10.09 -8.74
CA LYS A 138 8.40 -10.72 -9.85
C LYS A 138 8.44 -9.76 -11.04
N PRO A 139 9.61 -9.59 -11.71
CA PRO A 139 9.72 -8.70 -12.85
C PRO A 139 8.71 -9.04 -13.96
N GLY A 140 7.96 -8.04 -14.41
CA GLY A 140 6.94 -8.21 -15.44
C GLY A 140 5.64 -8.85 -14.96
N SER A 141 5.44 -9.03 -13.66
CA SER A 141 4.19 -9.57 -13.09
C SER A 141 3.18 -8.49 -12.68
N LEU A 142 3.55 -7.21 -12.73
CA LEU A 142 2.65 -6.12 -12.39
C LEU A 142 1.67 -5.82 -13.54
N TYR A 143 0.40 -6.16 -13.36
CA TYR A 143 -0.66 -5.92 -14.33
C TYR A 143 -1.72 -4.95 -13.80
N GLU A 144 -2.36 -4.24 -14.72
CA GLU A 144 -3.64 -3.56 -14.46
C GLU A 144 -4.81 -4.51 -14.80
N LEU A 145 -5.81 -4.60 -13.93
CA LEU A 145 -6.98 -5.44 -14.14
C LEU A 145 -7.91 -4.81 -15.19
N GLU A 146 -8.25 -5.56 -16.23
CA GLU A 146 -9.25 -5.17 -17.23
C GLU A 146 -10.67 -5.15 -16.63
N ASP A 147 -10.96 -6.08 -15.73
CA ASP A 147 -12.20 -6.17 -14.97
C ASP A 147 -11.94 -5.87 -13.48
N PRO A 148 -11.83 -4.57 -13.11
CA PRO A 148 -11.52 -4.17 -11.75
C PRO A 148 -12.63 -4.55 -10.77
N VAL A 149 -12.24 -4.96 -9.56
CA VAL A 149 -13.17 -5.42 -8.51
C VAL A 149 -13.71 -4.22 -7.74
N PRO A 150 -15.00 -3.87 -7.84
CA PRO A 150 -15.58 -2.84 -6.99
C PRO A 150 -15.69 -3.35 -5.55
N TYR A 151 -15.39 -2.51 -4.56
CA TYR A 151 -15.75 -2.83 -3.17
C TYR A 151 -17.11 -2.20 -2.85
N GLU A 152 -18.13 -3.05 -2.64
CA GLU A 152 -19.52 -2.62 -2.40
C GLU A 152 -19.73 -1.92 -1.05
N THR A 153 -18.85 -2.18 -0.08
CA THR A 153 -18.99 -1.66 1.29
C THR A 153 -17.67 -1.06 1.77
N ARG A 154 -17.77 0.05 2.53
CA ARG A 154 -16.73 0.84 3.24
C ARG A 154 -15.27 0.44 2.98
N TYR A 155 -14.48 1.42 2.53
CA TYR A 155 -13.03 1.34 2.33
C TYR A 155 -12.35 0.34 3.28
N PRO A 156 -11.58 -0.65 2.78
CA PRO A 156 -10.65 -1.36 3.63
C PRO A 156 -9.69 -0.33 4.25
N GLN A 157 -9.88 -0.04 5.53
CA GLN A 157 -8.98 0.81 6.31
C GLN A 157 -7.70 0.07 6.73
N ALA A 158 -7.62 -1.21 6.40
CA ALA A 158 -6.50 -2.09 6.73
C ALA A 158 -6.28 -3.09 5.60
N LEU A 159 -5.07 -3.65 5.60
CA LEU A 159 -4.69 -4.80 4.78
C LEU A 159 -5.73 -5.91 4.90
N ARG A 160 -6.25 -6.35 3.75
CA ARG A 160 -7.14 -7.52 3.65
C ARG A 160 -6.42 -8.66 2.96
N TYR A 161 -6.95 -9.84 3.16
CA TYR A 161 -6.49 -11.00 2.42
C TYR A 161 -7.65 -11.76 1.82
N THR A 162 -7.41 -12.33 0.66
CA THR A 162 -8.32 -13.17 -0.11
C THR A 162 -7.52 -14.25 -0.81
N THR A 163 -8.18 -15.11 -1.57
CA THR A 163 -7.53 -16.05 -2.49
C THR A 163 -7.56 -15.52 -3.93
N LEU A 164 -6.72 -16.06 -4.81
CA LEU A 164 -6.67 -15.66 -6.22
C LEU A 164 -7.99 -15.96 -6.94
N GLY A 165 -8.64 -17.08 -6.60
CA GLY A 165 -9.94 -17.47 -7.18
C GLY A 165 -11.13 -16.64 -6.69
N GLU A 166 -11.00 -15.98 -5.53
CA GLU A 166 -12.04 -15.08 -4.97
C GLU A 166 -11.81 -13.60 -5.30
N LEU A 167 -10.70 -13.27 -5.95
CA LEU A 167 -10.41 -11.91 -6.40
C LEU A 167 -11.37 -11.48 -7.50
#